data_AF-A0A4S2J3E8-F1
#
_entry.id   AF-A0A4S2J3E8-F1
#
_cell.length_a   1.000
_cell.length_b   1.000
_cell.length_c   1.000
_cell.angle_alpha   90.00
_cell.angle_beta   90.00
_cell.angle_gamma   90.00
#
_symmetry.space_group_name_H-M   'P 1'
#
loop_
_entity.id
_entity.type
_entity.pdbx_description
1 polymer ?
#
loop_
_entity_poly.entity_id
_entity_poly.type
_entity_poly.pdbx_seq_one_letter_code
_entity_poly.pdbx_strand_id
1 'polypeptide(L)'
;MSLATRTTATAGPLAYPARGSAGDCNAHLSRQVERGARHLLICADRPTGLGMDSDDPAVRGSVGRCGGAVDSIDDMRVLLRGLPLDEITATLLAEPPGAALLVVLWALVAQERGAGGRCRVEVLLRPSPGPAADGYDAPSMSLLTAVCAPAGIPVRAASPGELRQGGQFPRTGWDMESYGPALSPLGVIEVAQAERLAKLRAWRCEDRLDAALAALRDAAGRPADMWLRAALGDALAAGATLAEVSGVLDAARRAVRVRT
;
A
#
# COMPACT_ATOMS: atom_id res chain seq x y z
N MET A 1 13.80 -14.95 -34.52
CA MET A 1 14.42 -13.85 -33.75
C MET A 1 13.98 -14.01 -32.30
N SER A 2 14.91 -14.46 -31.45
CA SER A 2 14.66 -14.73 -30.04
C SER A 2 14.62 -13.40 -29.28
N LEU A 3 13.46 -13.04 -28.72
CA LEU A 3 13.32 -11.91 -27.81
C LEU A 3 13.97 -12.30 -26.48
N ALA A 4 15.21 -11.88 -26.29
CA ALA A 4 15.91 -11.98 -25.02
C ALA A 4 15.04 -11.34 -23.92
N THR A 5 14.59 -12.18 -22.99
CA THR A 5 14.13 -11.79 -21.67
C THR A 5 15.21 -10.88 -21.07
N ARG A 6 14.93 -9.57 -21.01
CA ARG A 6 15.74 -8.65 -20.22
C ARG A 6 15.61 -9.08 -18.77
N THR A 7 16.61 -9.80 -18.30
CA THR A 7 16.86 -10.13 -16.90
C THR A 7 16.64 -8.86 -16.08
N THR A 8 15.57 -8.83 -15.28
CA THR A 8 15.41 -7.87 -14.20
C THR A 8 16.68 -7.96 -13.38
N ALA A 9 17.47 -6.89 -13.35
CA ALA A 9 18.65 -6.80 -12.51
C ALA A 9 18.27 -7.31 -11.13
N THR A 10 18.94 -8.36 -10.66
CA THR A 10 18.81 -8.86 -9.31
C THR A 10 19.04 -7.68 -8.39
N ALA A 11 17.97 -7.19 -7.78
CA ALA A 11 18.04 -6.15 -6.78
C ALA A 11 19.12 -6.56 -5.78
N GLY A 12 20.10 -5.69 -5.54
CA GLY A 12 21.02 -5.87 -4.43
C GLY A 12 20.24 -6.10 -3.13
N PRO A 13 20.89 -6.58 -2.05
CA PRO A 13 20.19 -6.93 -0.82
C PRO A 13 19.31 -5.75 -0.37
N LEU A 14 17.99 -5.97 -0.38
CA LEU A 14 17.01 -4.95 -0.02
C LEU A 14 17.28 -4.52 1.43
N ALA A 15 17.49 -3.24 1.65
CA ALA A 15 17.72 -2.70 2.98
C ALA A 15 16.49 -2.90 3.88
N TYR A 16 16.73 -3.02 5.19
CA TYR A 16 15.68 -3.28 6.19
C TYR A 16 14.51 -2.30 6.02
N PRO A 17 13.26 -2.78 5.87
CA PRO A 17 12.13 -1.87 5.70
C PRO A 17 11.90 -1.07 6.97
N ALA A 18 11.65 0.22 6.80
CA ALA A 18 11.29 1.09 7.90
C ALA A 18 9.91 0.73 8.47
N ARG A 19 9.74 0.88 9.78
CA ARG A 19 8.50 0.62 10.50
C ARG A 19 8.12 1.83 11.33
N GLY A 20 6.84 1.92 11.65
CA GLY A 20 6.30 2.93 12.54
C GLY A 20 5.38 3.88 11.80
N SER A 21 5.49 5.17 12.12
CA SER A 21 4.72 6.20 11.42
C SER A 21 5.23 6.41 10.00
N ALA A 22 4.40 7.04 9.14
CA ALA A 22 4.84 7.50 7.83
C ALA A 22 6.10 8.42 7.91
N GLY A 23 6.24 9.20 9.00
CA GLY A 23 7.40 10.04 9.24
C GLY A 23 8.68 9.26 9.56
N ASP A 24 8.56 8.21 10.38
CA ASP A 24 9.67 7.29 10.70
C ASP A 24 10.15 6.58 9.42
N CYS A 25 9.21 6.14 8.60
CA CYS A 25 9.49 5.55 7.30
C CYS A 25 10.19 6.54 6.37
N ASN A 26 9.68 7.76 6.24
CA ASN A 26 10.30 8.81 5.43
C ASN A 26 11.76 9.08 5.86
N ALA A 27 12.01 9.29 7.15
CA ALA A 27 13.35 9.57 7.66
C ALA A 27 14.34 8.42 7.36
N HIS A 28 13.87 7.19 7.42
CA HIS A 28 14.67 6.03 7.04
C HIS A 28 14.96 5.98 5.54
N LEU A 29 13.96 6.20 4.70
CA LEU A 29 14.09 6.23 3.24
C LEU A 29 15.04 7.35 2.78
N SER A 30 14.91 8.54 3.36
CA SER A 30 15.81 9.68 3.07
C SER A 30 17.27 9.34 3.36
N ARG A 31 17.56 8.70 4.51
CA ARG A 31 18.92 8.23 4.83
C ARG A 31 19.45 7.20 3.84
N GLN A 32 18.60 6.33 3.29
CA GLN A 32 19.03 5.40 2.26
C GLN A 32 19.38 6.12 0.95
N VAL A 33 18.55 7.07 0.54
CA VAL A 33 18.78 7.90 -0.66
C VAL A 33 20.06 8.73 -0.53
N GLU A 34 20.30 9.33 0.64
CA GLU A 34 21.55 10.05 0.97
C GLU A 34 22.79 9.16 0.86
N ARG A 35 22.65 7.86 1.19
CA ARG A 35 23.70 6.86 1.05
C ARG A 35 23.82 6.30 -0.38
N GLY A 36 23.07 6.85 -1.34
CA GLY A 36 23.12 6.47 -2.76
C GLY A 36 22.16 5.37 -3.17
N ALA A 37 21.24 4.93 -2.30
CA ALA A 37 20.22 3.97 -2.69
C ALA A 37 19.28 4.58 -3.74
N ARG A 38 19.05 3.85 -4.83
CA ARG A 38 18.08 4.20 -5.89
C ARG A 38 16.93 3.20 -6.00
N HIS A 39 17.00 2.09 -5.26
CA HIS A 39 15.90 1.14 -5.13
C HIS A 39 15.48 1.10 -3.66
N LEU A 40 14.25 1.53 -3.39
CA LEU A 40 13.70 1.61 -2.05
C LEU A 40 12.63 0.53 -1.85
N LEU A 41 12.68 -0.14 -0.69
CA LEU A 41 11.64 -1.05 -0.24
C LEU A 41 10.74 -0.34 0.77
N ILE A 42 9.45 -0.24 0.47
CA ILE A 42 8.44 0.34 1.35
C ILE A 42 7.52 -0.79 1.80
N CYS A 43 7.54 -1.08 3.09
CA CYS A 43 6.72 -2.12 3.68
C CYS A 43 5.53 -1.48 4.39
N ALA A 44 4.32 -1.93 4.05
CA ALA A 44 3.10 -1.52 4.75
C ALA A 44 2.96 -2.27 6.07
N ASP A 45 2.35 -1.66 7.08
CA ASP A 45 1.92 -2.45 8.24
C ASP A 45 0.73 -3.37 7.88
N ARG A 46 0.29 -4.17 8.85
CA ARG A 46 -0.81 -5.11 8.65
C ARG A 46 -2.17 -4.41 8.44
N PRO A 47 -2.59 -3.43 9.26
CA PRO A 47 -3.83 -2.67 8.98
C PRO A 47 -3.87 -2.12 7.56
N THR A 48 -2.80 -1.44 7.14
CA THR A 48 -2.68 -0.88 5.78
C THR A 48 -2.81 -1.97 4.71
N GLY A 49 -2.15 -3.12 4.91
CA GLY A 49 -2.24 -4.26 3.99
C GLY A 49 -3.64 -4.86 3.87
N LEU A 50 -4.42 -4.85 4.95
CA LEU A 50 -5.81 -5.30 4.97
C LEU A 50 -6.79 -4.22 4.47
N GLY A 51 -6.31 -3.00 4.20
CA GLY A 51 -7.16 -1.87 3.83
C GLY A 51 -8.00 -1.35 5.00
N MET A 52 -7.51 -1.51 6.24
CA MET A 52 -8.14 -1.03 7.46
C MET A 52 -7.46 0.25 7.95
N ASP A 53 -8.23 1.09 8.64
CA ASP A 53 -7.72 2.30 9.27
C ASP A 53 -7.09 1.96 10.63
N SER A 54 -6.05 2.71 10.99
CA SER A 54 -5.29 2.53 12.24
C SER A 54 -6.12 2.76 13.52
N ASP A 55 -7.28 3.41 13.44
CA ASP A 55 -8.18 3.64 14.57
C ASP A 55 -9.23 2.53 14.77
N ASP A 56 -9.22 1.49 13.92
CA ASP A 56 -10.09 0.33 14.08
C ASP A 56 -9.68 -0.51 15.32
N PRO A 57 -10.61 -0.79 16.26
CA PRO A 57 -10.31 -1.62 17.44
C PRO A 57 -9.74 -3.01 17.12
N ALA A 58 -10.08 -3.59 15.97
CA ALA A 58 -9.65 -4.93 15.56
C ALA A 58 -8.17 -5.01 15.19
N VAL A 59 -7.52 -3.88 14.90
CA VAL A 59 -6.11 -3.84 14.48
C VAL A 59 -5.16 -3.25 15.53
N ARG A 60 -5.70 -2.94 16.72
CA ARG A 60 -4.92 -2.46 17.86
C ARG A 60 -3.75 -3.41 18.18
N GLY A 61 -2.58 -2.84 18.43
CA GLY A 61 -1.32 -3.54 18.66
C GLY A 61 -0.58 -3.97 17.39
N SER A 62 -1.14 -3.71 16.20
CA SER A 62 -0.56 -4.05 14.90
C SER A 62 -0.13 -2.85 14.06
N VAL A 63 -0.58 -1.64 14.42
CA VAL A 63 -0.29 -0.39 13.72
C VAL A 63 1.21 -0.06 13.80
N GLY A 64 1.83 0.21 12.66
CA GLY A 64 3.24 0.56 12.54
C GLY A 64 4.22 -0.55 12.95
N ARG A 65 3.75 -1.78 13.23
CA ARG A 65 4.57 -2.84 13.84
C ARG A 65 5.45 -3.59 12.83
N CYS A 66 4.90 -3.92 11.67
CA CYS A 66 5.60 -4.66 10.61
C CYS A 66 5.92 -3.81 9.37
N GLY A 67 5.60 -2.51 9.40
CA GLY A 67 5.82 -1.57 8.30
C GLY A 67 5.35 -0.17 8.67
N GLY A 68 5.25 0.71 7.68
CA GLY A 68 4.68 2.05 7.84
C GLY A 68 3.16 1.99 7.86
N ALA A 69 2.56 2.70 8.82
CA ALA A 69 1.13 2.95 8.88
C ALA A 69 0.74 4.02 7.86
N VAL A 70 -0.20 3.70 6.96
CA VAL A 70 -0.72 4.60 5.93
C VAL A 70 -2.23 4.42 5.88
N ASP A 71 -3.00 5.42 6.31
CA ASP A 71 -4.46 5.36 6.31
C ASP A 71 -5.08 6.24 5.21
N SER A 72 -4.30 7.20 4.70
CA SER A 72 -4.79 8.26 3.81
C SER A 72 -3.73 8.80 2.84
N ILE A 73 -4.16 9.69 1.94
CA ILE A 73 -3.28 10.46 1.06
C ILE A 73 -2.27 11.33 1.84
N ASP A 74 -2.66 11.84 3.01
CA ASP A 74 -1.77 12.67 3.82
C ASP A 74 -0.61 11.87 4.41
N ASP A 75 -0.82 10.60 4.73
CA ASP A 75 0.25 9.70 5.17
C ASP A 75 1.21 9.40 4.03
N MET A 76 0.68 9.14 2.82
CA MET A 76 1.52 8.94 1.64
C MET A 76 2.34 10.19 1.31
N ARG A 77 1.76 11.38 1.42
CA ARG A 77 2.49 12.66 1.26
C ARG A 77 3.65 12.78 2.24
N VAL A 78 3.43 12.42 3.50
CA VAL A 78 4.47 12.41 4.55
C VAL A 78 5.53 11.36 4.26
N LEU A 79 5.13 10.12 3.92
CA LEU A 79 6.02 8.99 3.63
C LEU A 79 7.00 9.34 2.50
N LEU A 80 6.50 10.01 1.46
CA LEU A 80 7.29 10.33 0.27
C LEU A 80 8.01 11.67 0.33
N ARG A 81 7.74 12.51 1.34
CA ARG A 81 8.24 13.90 1.41
C ARG A 81 9.75 14.00 1.16
N GLY A 82 10.14 14.85 0.20
CA GLY A 82 11.54 15.10 -0.12
C GLY A 82 12.28 13.98 -0.87
N LEU A 83 11.63 12.84 -1.18
CA LEU A 83 12.24 11.78 -1.98
C LEU A 83 12.21 12.15 -3.48
N PRO A 84 13.29 11.90 -4.24
CA PRO A 84 13.36 12.17 -5.68
C PRO A 84 12.67 11.05 -6.48
N LEU A 85 11.33 11.11 -6.56
CA LEU A 85 10.48 10.04 -7.09
C LEU A 85 10.73 9.67 -8.56
N ASP A 86 11.38 10.54 -9.33
CA ASP A 86 11.77 10.34 -10.73
C ASP A 86 13.16 9.70 -10.91
N GLU A 87 13.97 9.63 -9.84
CA GLU A 87 15.31 9.03 -9.84
C GLU A 87 15.37 7.67 -9.11
N ILE A 88 14.28 7.28 -8.44
CA ILE A 88 14.21 6.05 -7.66
C ILE A 88 13.21 5.04 -8.24
N THR A 89 13.46 3.77 -7.96
CA THR A 89 12.47 2.70 -8.04
C THR A 89 11.96 2.39 -6.64
N ALA A 90 10.64 2.34 -6.47
CA ALA A 90 10.00 1.94 -5.22
C ALA A 90 9.33 0.57 -5.36
N THR A 91 9.66 -0.35 -4.47
CA THR A 91 8.92 -1.61 -4.33
C THR A 91 7.99 -1.50 -3.12
N LEU A 92 6.69 -1.62 -3.36
CA LEU A 92 5.66 -1.65 -2.33
C LEU A 92 5.43 -3.09 -1.88
N LEU A 93 5.75 -3.39 -0.62
CA LEU A 93 5.55 -4.69 0.02
C LEU A 93 4.32 -4.66 0.92
N ALA A 94 3.21 -5.25 0.46
CA ALA A 94 1.94 -5.26 1.17
C ALA A 94 1.10 -6.51 0.84
N GLU A 95 0.09 -6.76 1.67
CA GLU A 95 -0.99 -7.69 1.35
C GLU A 95 -2.06 -7.00 0.49
N PRO A 96 -2.78 -7.74 -0.36
CA PRO A 96 -4.01 -7.27 -0.96
C PRO A 96 -5.16 -7.37 0.07
N PRO A 97 -6.16 -6.47 0.05
CA PRO A 97 -6.40 -5.44 -0.97
C PRO A 97 -5.53 -4.17 -0.83
N GLY A 98 -4.90 -3.95 0.31
CA GLY A 98 -4.16 -2.71 0.62
C GLY A 98 -3.07 -2.36 -0.39
N ALA A 99 -2.38 -3.36 -0.95
CA ALA A 99 -1.39 -3.18 -2.01
C ALA A 99 -1.93 -2.36 -3.21
N ALA A 100 -3.19 -2.60 -3.62
CA ALA A 100 -3.80 -1.86 -4.71
C ALA A 100 -4.04 -0.38 -4.33
N LEU A 101 -4.49 -0.13 -3.10
CA LEU A 101 -4.75 1.23 -2.61
C LEU A 101 -3.45 2.03 -2.47
N LEU A 102 -2.38 1.40 -1.98
CA LEU A 102 -1.06 2.02 -1.88
C LEU A 102 -0.49 2.42 -3.24
N VAL A 103 -0.72 1.63 -4.29
CA VAL A 103 -0.32 1.98 -5.66
C VAL A 103 -1.05 3.24 -6.13
N VAL A 104 -2.35 3.35 -5.86
CA VAL A 104 -3.12 4.55 -6.25
C VAL A 104 -2.67 5.76 -5.44
N LEU A 105 -2.49 5.64 -4.13
CA LEU A 105 -1.95 6.70 -3.28
C LEU A 105 -0.57 7.18 -3.74
N TRP A 106 0.33 6.25 -4.06
CA TRP A 106 1.65 6.56 -4.61
C TRP A 106 1.53 7.35 -5.91
N ALA A 107 0.69 6.89 -6.85
CA ALA A 107 0.50 7.53 -8.13
C ALA A 107 -0.06 8.96 -7.99
N LEU A 108 -1.01 9.18 -7.06
CA LEU A 108 -1.54 10.51 -6.76
C LEU A 108 -0.44 11.46 -6.27
N VAL A 109 0.35 11.05 -5.28
CA VAL A 109 1.44 11.90 -4.77
C VAL A 109 2.54 12.12 -5.82
N ALA A 110 2.84 11.11 -6.65
CA ALA A 110 3.77 11.27 -7.76
C ALA A 110 3.25 12.28 -8.78
N GLN A 111 1.95 12.26 -9.09
CA GLN A 111 1.31 13.23 -9.99
C GLN A 111 1.33 14.65 -9.41
N GLU A 112 0.99 14.81 -8.12
CA GLU A 112 1.08 16.10 -7.40
C GLU A 112 2.48 16.73 -7.49
N ARG A 113 3.53 15.90 -7.61
CA ARG A 113 4.93 16.32 -7.71
C ARG A 113 5.46 16.38 -9.14
N GLY A 114 4.62 16.21 -10.15
CA GLY A 114 5.04 16.23 -11.56
C GLY A 114 5.89 15.03 -11.99
N ALA A 115 5.86 13.93 -11.22
CA ALA A 115 6.61 12.69 -11.46
C ALA A 115 5.75 11.53 -11.99
N GLY A 116 4.44 11.73 -12.23
CA GLY A 116 3.47 10.66 -12.53
C GLY A 116 3.79 9.76 -13.74
N GLY A 117 4.57 10.24 -14.72
CA GLY A 117 5.01 9.43 -15.88
C GLY A 117 6.47 8.95 -15.80
N ARG A 118 7.20 9.33 -14.74
CA ARG A 118 8.64 9.08 -14.59
C ARG A 118 8.97 8.17 -13.40
N CYS A 119 8.06 8.05 -12.44
CA CYS A 119 8.24 7.18 -11.28
C CYS A 119 8.18 5.70 -11.67
N ARG A 120 9.07 4.91 -11.08
CA ARG A 120 9.08 3.45 -11.24
C ARG A 120 8.58 2.81 -9.96
N VAL A 121 7.45 2.13 -10.05
CA VAL A 121 6.85 1.42 -8.91
C VAL A 121 6.65 -0.05 -9.27
N GLU A 122 6.92 -0.92 -8.31
CA GLU A 122 6.68 -2.36 -8.40
C GLU A 122 5.92 -2.81 -7.16
N VAL A 123 5.04 -3.79 -7.32
CA VAL A 123 4.34 -4.40 -6.18
C VAL A 123 4.94 -5.77 -5.89
N LEU A 124 5.35 -5.95 -4.65
CA LEU A 124 5.77 -7.22 -4.10
C LEU A 124 4.72 -7.68 -3.10
N LEU A 125 4.01 -8.77 -3.39
CA LEU A 125 2.98 -9.29 -2.50
C LEU A 125 3.59 -10.07 -1.35
N ARG A 126 3.16 -9.73 -0.12
CA ARG A 126 3.60 -10.40 1.10
C ARG A 126 2.77 -11.65 1.38
N PRO A 127 3.37 -12.86 1.42
CA PRO A 127 2.64 -14.11 1.57
C PRO A 127 1.70 -14.08 2.78
N SER A 128 0.43 -14.39 2.57
CA SER A 128 -0.55 -14.53 3.64
C SER A 128 -0.55 -16.00 4.13
N PRO A 129 -0.47 -16.26 5.45
CA PRO A 129 -0.57 -17.63 5.94
C PRO A 129 -2.01 -18.13 5.86
N GLY A 130 -2.26 -19.08 4.96
CA GLY A 130 -3.56 -19.73 4.79
C GLY A 130 -3.50 -20.89 3.76
N PRO A 131 -4.57 -21.71 3.64
CA PRO A 131 -4.57 -22.92 2.83
C PRO A 131 -4.75 -22.71 1.31
N ALA A 132 -4.99 -21.48 0.84
CA ALA A 132 -5.03 -21.17 -0.58
C ALA A 132 -3.62 -21.20 -1.18
N ALA A 133 -3.45 -21.75 -2.38
CA ALA A 133 -2.14 -21.98 -3.01
C ALA A 133 -1.22 -20.73 -3.08
N ASP A 134 -1.80 -19.53 -3.14
CA ASP A 134 -1.10 -18.24 -3.15
C ASP A 134 -1.39 -17.37 -1.90
N GLY A 135 -2.23 -17.85 -0.97
CA GLY A 135 -2.58 -17.16 0.29
C GLY A 135 -3.56 -15.98 0.19
N TYR A 136 -3.92 -15.48 -1.00
CA TYR A 136 -4.81 -14.32 -1.16
C TYR A 136 -6.18 -14.68 -1.74
N ASP A 137 -7.22 -13.91 -1.39
CA ASP A 137 -8.56 -14.11 -1.96
C ASP A 137 -8.64 -13.58 -3.41
N ALA A 138 -9.39 -14.29 -4.26
CA ALA A 138 -9.52 -13.94 -5.68
C ALA A 138 -10.03 -12.50 -5.93
N PRO A 139 -11.03 -11.98 -5.19
CA PRO A 139 -11.46 -10.59 -5.33
C PRO A 139 -10.36 -9.54 -5.10
N SER A 140 -9.52 -9.73 -4.10
CA SER A 140 -8.41 -8.81 -3.82
C SER A 140 -7.31 -8.88 -4.89
N MET A 141 -7.09 -10.07 -5.47
CA MET A 141 -6.20 -10.22 -6.63
C MET A 141 -6.77 -9.59 -7.91
N SER A 142 -8.08 -9.69 -8.13
CA SER A 142 -8.75 -9.04 -9.26
C SER A 142 -8.67 -7.51 -9.15
N LEU A 143 -8.86 -6.95 -7.95
CA LEU A 143 -8.68 -5.52 -7.70
C LEU A 143 -7.25 -5.07 -8.02
N LEU A 144 -6.25 -5.79 -7.51
CA LEU A 144 -4.85 -5.48 -7.75
C LEU A 144 -4.51 -5.53 -9.25
N THR A 145 -5.01 -6.52 -9.96
CA THR A 145 -4.85 -6.63 -11.42
C THR A 145 -5.49 -5.44 -12.13
N ALA A 146 -6.72 -5.06 -11.75
CA ALA A 146 -7.44 -3.93 -12.34
C ALA A 146 -6.74 -2.59 -12.11
N VAL A 147 -6.03 -2.42 -10.99
CA VAL A 147 -5.27 -1.20 -10.69
C VAL A 147 -3.90 -1.19 -11.39
N CYS A 148 -3.17 -2.30 -11.35
CA CYS A 148 -1.77 -2.35 -11.79
C CYS A 148 -1.62 -2.56 -13.30
N ALA A 149 -2.44 -3.42 -13.92
CA ALA A 149 -2.26 -3.80 -15.32
C ALA A 149 -2.42 -2.60 -16.30
N PRO A 150 -3.43 -1.73 -16.19
CA PRO A 150 -3.57 -0.57 -17.07
C PRO A 150 -2.43 0.44 -16.93
N ALA A 151 -1.76 0.45 -15.78
CA ALA A 151 -0.61 1.32 -15.50
C ALA A 151 0.73 0.69 -15.89
N GLY A 152 0.74 -0.56 -16.37
CA GLY A 152 1.97 -1.30 -16.65
C GLY A 152 2.82 -1.57 -15.40
N ILE A 153 2.22 -1.58 -14.21
CA ILE A 153 2.92 -1.77 -12.95
C ILE A 153 3.15 -3.27 -12.72
N PRO A 154 4.40 -3.72 -12.61
CA PRO A 154 4.68 -5.13 -12.36
C PRO A 154 4.24 -5.55 -10.96
N VAL A 155 3.59 -6.71 -10.88
CA VAL A 155 3.15 -7.35 -9.64
C VAL A 155 3.78 -8.72 -9.54
N ARG A 156 4.43 -9.00 -8.42
CA ARG A 156 5.15 -10.26 -8.15
C ARG A 156 4.81 -10.73 -6.74
N ALA A 157 4.59 -12.03 -6.55
CA ALA A 157 4.58 -12.62 -5.21
C ALA A 157 6.01 -12.79 -4.70
N ALA A 158 6.28 -12.41 -3.45
CA ALA A 158 7.60 -12.61 -2.85
C ALA A 158 7.84 -14.11 -2.61
N SER A 159 8.98 -14.63 -3.04
CA SER A 159 9.39 -15.96 -2.60
C SER A 159 9.79 -15.93 -1.13
N PRO A 160 9.59 -17.04 -0.38
CA PRO A 160 10.11 -17.16 0.97
C PRO A 160 11.63 -16.92 1.02
N GLY A 161 12.38 -17.26 -0.04
CA GLY A 161 13.81 -17.04 -0.15
C GLY A 161 14.21 -15.55 -0.23
N GLU A 162 13.49 -14.75 -1.01
CA GLU A 162 13.72 -13.30 -1.12
C GLU A 162 13.44 -12.57 0.20
N LEU A 163 12.40 -13.00 0.92
CA LEU A 163 12.11 -12.51 2.27
C LEU A 163 13.19 -12.95 3.28
N ARG A 164 13.84 -14.11 3.05
CA ARG A 164 14.88 -14.70 3.92
C ARG A 164 16.29 -14.16 3.68
N GLN A 165 16.71 -13.90 2.44
CA GLN A 165 18.10 -13.50 2.11
C GLN A 165 18.49 -12.12 2.65
N GLY A 166 17.52 -11.31 3.08
CA GLY A 166 17.78 -10.08 3.84
C GLY A 166 17.99 -10.28 5.35
N GLY A 167 17.78 -11.49 5.89
CA GLY A 167 17.66 -11.71 7.35
C GLY A 167 16.39 -11.09 7.95
N GLN A 168 15.37 -10.84 7.11
CA GLN A 168 14.35 -9.80 7.30
C GLN A 168 12.92 -10.29 7.53
N PHE A 169 12.66 -11.60 7.40
CA PHE A 169 11.39 -12.21 7.76
C PHE A 169 11.67 -13.51 8.52
N PRO A 170 10.97 -13.76 9.64
CA PRO A 170 11.21 -14.92 10.49
C PRO A 170 10.89 -16.26 9.80
N ARG A 171 11.46 -17.36 10.35
CA ARG A 171 11.38 -18.72 9.81
C ARG A 171 9.96 -19.29 9.74
N THR A 172 9.05 -18.82 10.58
CA THR A 172 7.68 -19.33 10.75
C THR A 172 6.70 -18.17 10.93
N GLY A 173 5.86 -17.92 9.92
CA GLY A 173 4.73 -17.00 10.04
C GLY A 173 5.11 -15.56 10.42
N TRP A 174 4.14 -14.85 11.00
CA TRP A 174 4.24 -13.47 11.48
C TRP A 174 5.13 -13.32 12.74
N ASP A 175 6.24 -14.04 12.87
CA ASP A 175 7.03 -14.00 14.10
C ASP A 175 7.68 -12.61 14.33
N MET A 176 6.99 -11.87 15.19
CA MET A 176 7.10 -10.44 15.46
C MET A 176 8.36 -10.04 16.25
N GLU A 177 9.13 -11.01 16.76
CA GLU A 177 10.34 -10.75 17.58
C GLU A 177 11.61 -10.58 16.76
N SER A 178 11.63 -11.08 15.52
CA SER A 178 12.78 -10.97 14.61
C SER A 178 12.92 -9.59 13.96
N TYR A 179 11.92 -8.74 14.18
CA TYR A 179 11.89 -7.37 13.74
C TYR A 179 12.49 -6.50 14.84
N GLY A 180 13.74 -6.04 14.66
CA GLY A 180 14.42 -5.10 15.55
C GLY A 180 13.54 -3.88 15.93
N PRO A 181 13.91 -3.14 16.99
CA PRO A 181 13.01 -2.23 17.71
C PRO A 181 12.37 -1.19 16.77
N ALA A 182 11.07 -0.95 16.98
CA ALA A 182 10.36 0.15 16.33
C ALA A 182 11.03 1.49 16.69
N LEU A 183 11.13 2.41 15.74
CA LEU A 183 11.76 3.72 15.96
C LEU A 183 10.96 4.56 16.97
N SER A 184 9.64 4.37 16.99
CA SER A 184 8.70 5.01 17.91
C SER A 184 7.94 3.94 18.72
N PRO A 185 7.56 4.20 19.98
CA PRO A 185 6.72 3.27 20.74
C PRO A 185 5.38 3.03 20.03
N LEU A 186 4.97 1.77 19.88
CA LEU A 186 3.79 1.40 19.07
C LEU A 186 2.50 2.09 19.51
N GLY A 187 2.26 2.21 20.83
CA GLY A 187 1.08 2.91 21.35
C GLY A 187 1.06 4.41 21.03
N VAL A 188 2.22 5.04 20.81
CA VAL A 188 2.29 6.45 20.38
C VAL A 188 1.92 6.59 18.91
N ILE A 189 2.31 5.61 18.08
CA ILE A 189 1.98 5.59 16.65
C ILE A 189 0.46 5.45 16.47
N GLU A 190 -0.19 4.55 17.22
CA GLU A 190 -1.64 4.36 17.18
C GLU A 190 -2.39 5.65 17.51
N VAL A 191 -2.02 6.33 18.60
CA VAL A 191 -2.64 7.60 18.99
C VAL A 191 -2.41 8.67 17.93
N ALA A 192 -1.18 8.79 17.42
CA ALA A 192 -0.86 9.77 16.38
C ALA A 192 -1.64 9.52 15.09
N GLN A 193 -1.83 8.27 14.67
CA GLN A 193 -2.63 7.95 13.49
C GLN A 193 -4.11 8.20 13.71
N ALA A 194 -4.66 7.82 14.85
CA ALA A 194 -6.04 8.15 15.20
C ALA A 194 -6.29 9.67 15.20
N GLU A 195 -5.35 10.48 15.71
CA GLU A 195 -5.44 11.94 15.63
C GLU A 195 -5.39 12.47 14.19
N ARG A 196 -4.55 11.87 13.33
CA ARG A 196 -4.45 12.25 11.91
C ARG A 196 -5.73 11.94 11.16
N LEU A 197 -6.31 10.76 11.39
CA LEU A 197 -7.61 10.38 10.85
C LEU A 197 -8.74 11.30 11.34
N ALA A 198 -8.77 11.61 12.63
CA ALA A 198 -9.75 12.56 13.18
C ALA A 198 -9.62 13.94 12.51
N LYS A 199 -8.39 14.44 12.29
CA LYS A 199 -8.15 15.70 11.58
C LYS A 199 -8.60 15.62 10.13
N LEU A 200 -8.23 14.57 9.40
CA LEU A 200 -8.67 14.38 8.00
C LEU A 200 -10.19 14.41 7.88
N ARG A 201 -10.88 13.63 8.72
CA ARG A 201 -12.35 13.54 8.74
C ARG A 201 -13.01 14.87 9.14
N ALA A 202 -12.37 15.68 10.00
CA ALA A 202 -12.89 16.98 10.40
C ALA A 202 -12.75 18.08 9.33
N TRP A 203 -11.73 17.99 8.46
CA TRP A 203 -11.39 19.07 7.51
C TRP A 203 -11.69 18.75 6.05
N ARG A 204 -12.06 17.51 5.73
CA ARG A 204 -12.45 17.13 4.36
C ARG A 204 -13.82 17.70 3.99
N CYS A 205 -14.05 17.84 2.69
CA CYS A 205 -15.37 18.19 2.16
C CYS A 205 -16.20 16.91 2.01
N GLU A 206 -17.17 16.72 2.90
CA GLU A 206 -18.04 15.52 2.92
C GLU A 206 -18.83 15.36 1.61
N ASP A 207 -19.43 16.43 1.06
CA ASP A 207 -20.16 16.34 -0.22
C ASP A 207 -19.29 15.81 -1.37
N ARG A 208 -18.03 16.24 -1.43
CA ARG A 208 -17.06 15.78 -2.43
C ARG A 208 -16.68 14.32 -2.21
N LEU A 209 -16.51 13.91 -0.95
CA LEU A 209 -16.22 12.53 -0.60
C LEU A 209 -17.38 11.62 -0.96
N ASP A 210 -18.59 11.97 -0.58
CA ASP A 210 -19.80 11.18 -0.85
C ASP A 210 -20.01 10.99 -2.34
N ALA A 211 -19.84 12.05 -3.14
CA ALA A 211 -19.88 11.96 -4.59
C ALA A 211 -18.83 11.00 -5.15
N ALA A 212 -17.58 11.09 -4.66
CA ALA A 212 -16.49 10.22 -5.11
C ALA A 212 -16.68 8.75 -4.69
N LEU A 213 -17.14 8.48 -3.47
CA LEU A 213 -17.46 7.13 -3.00
C LEU A 213 -18.67 6.52 -3.73
N ALA A 214 -19.66 7.34 -4.11
CA ALA A 214 -20.76 6.90 -4.95
C ALA A 214 -20.28 6.50 -6.35
N ALA A 215 -19.44 7.32 -6.99
CA ALA A 215 -18.85 7.00 -8.28
C ALA A 215 -17.98 5.73 -8.22
N LEU A 216 -17.20 5.57 -7.14
CA LEU A 216 -16.43 4.35 -6.88
C LEU A 216 -17.33 3.12 -6.76
N ARG A 217 -18.44 3.22 -6.03
CA ARG A 217 -19.41 2.12 -5.88
C ARG A 217 -19.99 1.69 -7.23
N ASP A 218 -20.33 2.65 -8.08
CA ASP A 218 -20.86 2.40 -9.42
C ASP A 218 -19.81 1.73 -10.33
N ALA A 219 -18.56 2.20 -10.30
CA ALA A 219 -17.46 1.59 -11.05
C ALA A 219 -17.14 0.17 -10.55
N ALA A 220 -17.14 -0.05 -9.24
CA ALA A 220 -16.88 -1.36 -8.62
C ALA A 220 -18.00 -2.38 -8.88
N GLY A 221 -19.22 -1.92 -9.12
CA GLY A 221 -20.36 -2.77 -9.48
C GLY A 221 -20.33 -3.31 -10.91
N ARG A 222 -19.40 -2.85 -11.75
CA ARG A 222 -19.28 -3.23 -13.16
C ARG A 222 -18.08 -4.17 -13.36
N PRO A 223 -18.25 -5.33 -14.02
CA PRO A 223 -17.13 -6.24 -14.27
C PRO A 223 -16.12 -5.61 -15.24
N ALA A 224 -14.83 -5.72 -14.89
CA ALA A 224 -13.69 -5.30 -15.71
C ALA A 224 -13.69 -3.81 -16.12
N ASP A 225 -14.14 -2.93 -15.23
CA ASP A 225 -14.24 -1.51 -15.56
C ASP A 225 -12.86 -0.83 -15.59
N MET A 226 -12.50 -0.26 -16.74
CA MET A 226 -11.29 0.56 -16.93
C MET A 226 -11.28 1.80 -16.02
N TRP A 227 -12.46 2.25 -15.58
CA TRP A 227 -12.64 3.45 -14.76
C TRP A 227 -12.39 3.20 -13.27
N LEU A 228 -12.29 1.94 -12.81
CA LEU A 228 -12.12 1.62 -11.39
C LEU A 228 -10.89 2.30 -10.78
N ARG A 229 -9.76 2.31 -11.49
CA ARG A 229 -8.54 2.99 -11.02
C ARG A 229 -8.71 4.50 -10.89
N ALA A 230 -9.41 5.12 -11.84
CA ALA A 230 -9.68 6.55 -11.81
C ALA A 230 -10.61 6.90 -10.64
N ALA A 231 -11.71 6.16 -10.48
CA ALA A 231 -12.64 6.36 -9.37
C ALA A 231 -11.99 6.12 -7.99
N LEU A 232 -11.07 5.14 -7.88
CA LEU A 232 -10.25 4.97 -6.68
C LEU A 232 -9.36 6.19 -6.42
N GLY A 233 -8.73 6.73 -7.47
CA GLY A 233 -7.92 7.93 -7.39
C GLY A 233 -8.73 9.13 -6.91
N ASP A 234 -9.92 9.33 -7.47
CA ASP A 234 -10.82 10.43 -7.12
C ASP A 234 -11.29 10.34 -5.66
N ALA A 235 -11.66 9.14 -5.19
CA ALA A 235 -12.06 8.91 -3.80
C ALA A 235 -10.91 9.20 -2.81
N LEU A 236 -9.71 8.67 -3.09
CA LEU A 236 -8.55 8.90 -2.23
C LEU A 236 -8.10 10.37 -2.25
N ALA A 237 -8.17 11.04 -3.40
CA ALA A 237 -7.90 12.48 -3.52
C ALA A 237 -8.99 13.35 -2.85
N ALA A 238 -10.22 12.83 -2.73
CA ALA A 238 -11.31 13.46 -2.00
C ALA A 238 -11.12 13.40 -0.47
N GLY A 239 -10.20 12.56 0.02
CA GLY A 239 -9.94 12.37 1.45
C GLY A 239 -10.58 11.12 2.02
N ALA A 240 -10.91 10.13 1.18
CA ALA A 240 -11.32 8.81 1.64
C ALA A 240 -10.17 8.10 2.35
N THR A 241 -10.48 7.39 3.42
CA THR A 241 -9.53 6.51 4.11
C THR A 241 -9.45 5.13 3.44
N LEU A 242 -8.46 4.33 3.82
CA LEU A 242 -8.35 2.96 3.32
C LEU A 242 -9.58 2.12 3.70
N ALA A 243 -10.07 2.26 4.93
CA ALA A 243 -11.25 1.52 5.39
C ALA A 243 -12.52 1.90 4.63
N GLU A 244 -12.72 3.19 4.35
CA GLU A 244 -13.89 3.66 3.58
C GLU A 244 -13.90 3.10 2.16
N VAL A 245 -12.75 3.16 1.48
CA VAL A 245 -12.58 2.61 0.13
C VAL A 245 -12.78 1.09 0.14
N SER A 246 -12.13 0.37 1.06
CA SER A 246 -12.27 -1.08 1.18
C SER A 246 -13.72 -1.49 1.48
N GLY A 247 -14.41 -0.74 2.34
CA GLY A 247 -15.82 -0.94 2.65
C GLY A 247 -16.74 -0.81 1.44
N VAL A 248 -16.50 0.18 0.57
CA VAL A 248 -17.25 0.35 -0.69
C VAL A 248 -17.00 -0.82 -1.64
N LEU A 249 -15.74 -1.23 -1.81
CA LEU A 249 -15.38 -2.35 -2.69
C LEU A 249 -16.01 -3.67 -2.20
N ASP A 250 -15.98 -3.93 -0.90
CA ASP A 250 -16.58 -5.11 -0.30
C ASP A 250 -18.12 -5.12 -0.39
N ALA A 251 -18.76 -3.96 -0.21
CA ALA A 251 -20.19 -3.83 -0.42
C ALA A 251 -20.59 -4.11 -1.88
N ALA A 252 -19.85 -3.57 -2.85
CA ALA A 252 -20.09 -3.82 -4.27
C ALA A 252 -19.94 -5.32 -4.62
N ARG A 253 -18.90 -5.98 -4.09
CA ARG A 253 -18.67 -7.43 -4.26
C ARG A 253 -19.83 -8.26 -3.72
N ARG A 254 -20.34 -7.92 -2.52
CA ARG A 254 -21.50 -8.61 -1.92
C ARG A 254 -22.75 -8.43 -2.78
N ALA A 255 -22.98 -7.23 -3.31
CA ALA A 255 -24.13 -6.96 -4.17
C ALA A 255 -24.10 -7.75 -5.50
N VAL A 256 -22.91 -7.95 -6.08
CA VAL A 256 -22.76 -8.78 -7.29
C VAL A 256 -23.06 -10.25 -7.00
N ARG A 257 -22.55 -10.80 -5.90
CA ARG A 257 -22.79 -12.22 -5.52
C ARG A 257 -24.24 -12.56 -5.24
N VAL A 258 -25.04 -11.62 -4.75
CA VAL A 258 -26.48 -11.82 -4.48
C VAL A 258 -27.30 -11.84 -5.78
N ARG A 259 -26.77 -11.29 -6.88
CA ARG A 259 -27.45 -11.19 -8.18
C ARG A 259 -27.15 -12.35 -9.14
N THR A 260 -26.19 -13.21 -8.82
CA THR A 260 -25.75 -14.37 -9.60
C THR A 260 -26.22 -15.66 -8.96
#